data_AF-A0A2H1FGK3-F1
#
_entry.id   AF-A0A2H1FGK3-F1
#
_cell.length_a   1.000
_cell.length_b   1.000
_cell.length_c   1.000
_cell.angle_alpha   90.00
_cell.angle_beta   90.00
_cell.angle_gamma   90.00
#
_symmetry.space_group_name_H-M   'P 1'
#
loop_
_entity.id
_entity.type
_entity.pdbx_description
1 polymer ?
#
loop_
_entity_poly.entity_id
_entity_poly.type
_entity_poly.pdbx_seq_one_letter_code
_entity_poly.pdbx_strand_id
1 'polypeptide(L)'
;MIVIDEKKIFEEIEKRKPVSVALNGPDGIIPKIQETASRIMTRSGIPAYVLADSCFGTCDLNSNGAKVLGAEILFHIGHTINSTSFGDNIILIDAFDDMSFENIARKCAEEMKEKTVSLVTDSQHLHEIDKVKKIFEENGVTVKIGKGKGQLNDGQVFGCEFYPVAETKDVVEANVFLGQSNFHAAGIALSTNLPTYVLDPYFNEVREVTEFARKLQRKAILTVYKAAEAETFGIIIGLKEGQFSKVTALKFRKELENMGKKVQLFAITDISDDKLRNLKGIDAFIQVACPRISTDNHFHKPVLSTPQANALLRILRKENMEGFLEIPHWL
;
A
#
# COMPACT_ATOMS: atom_id res chain seq x y z
N MET A 1 -17.29 8.70 8.01
CA MET A 1 -17.97 8.16 6.80
C MET A 1 -17.24 8.67 5.56
N ILE A 2 -16.92 7.78 4.61
CA ILE A 2 -16.20 8.17 3.39
C ILE A 2 -17.03 9.10 2.48
N VAL A 3 -16.43 10.20 2.04
CA VAL A 3 -17.01 11.18 1.11
C VAL A 3 -16.18 11.21 -0.17
N ILE A 4 -16.82 11.01 -1.32
CA ILE A 4 -16.18 11.10 -2.65
C ILE A 4 -16.29 12.54 -3.15
N ASP A 5 -15.20 13.11 -3.68
CA ASP A 5 -15.21 14.42 -4.34
C ASP A 5 -15.90 14.37 -5.71
N GLU A 6 -17.23 14.27 -5.69
CA GLU A 6 -18.04 14.26 -6.92
C GLU A 6 -17.97 15.58 -7.68
N LYS A 7 -17.66 16.69 -7.00
CA LYS A 7 -17.56 17.99 -7.65
C LYS A 7 -16.51 17.94 -8.75
N LYS A 8 -15.32 17.43 -8.43
CA LYS A 8 -14.23 17.26 -9.39
C LYS A 8 -14.61 16.32 -10.56
N ILE A 9 -15.38 15.27 -10.30
CA ILE A 9 -15.88 14.37 -11.34
C ILE A 9 -16.74 15.14 -12.36
N PHE A 10 -17.73 15.89 -11.89
CA PHE A 10 -18.63 16.64 -12.77
C PHE A 10 -17.91 17.77 -13.50
N GLU A 11 -16.98 18.47 -12.85
CA GLU A 11 -16.14 19.50 -13.50
C GLU A 11 -15.32 18.93 -14.67
N GLU A 12 -14.72 17.75 -14.51
CA GLU A 12 -13.97 17.10 -15.60
C GLU A 12 -14.88 16.63 -16.74
N ILE A 13 -16.09 16.13 -16.43
CA ILE A 13 -17.09 15.77 -17.45
C ILE A 13 -17.53 17.01 -18.23
N GLU A 14 -17.85 18.11 -17.57
CA GLU A 14 -18.29 19.36 -18.22
C GLU A 14 -17.19 19.95 -19.11
N LYS A 15 -15.95 19.92 -18.63
CA LYS A 15 -14.78 20.44 -19.35
C LYS A 15 -14.45 19.62 -20.58
N ARG A 16 -14.44 18.29 -20.47
CA ARG A 16 -13.95 17.39 -21.53
C ARG A 16 -15.04 16.84 -22.44
N LYS A 17 -16.29 16.86 -21.97
CA LYS A 17 -17.48 16.35 -22.68
C LYS A 17 -17.28 14.92 -23.22
N PRO A 18 -16.87 13.96 -22.36
CA PRO A 18 -16.60 12.61 -22.82
C PRO A 18 -17.88 11.92 -23.29
N VAL A 19 -17.76 10.99 -24.22
CA VAL A 19 -18.89 10.15 -24.69
C VAL A 19 -19.27 9.09 -23.66
N SER A 20 -18.30 8.58 -22.90
CA SER A 20 -18.54 7.66 -21.78
C SER A 20 -17.38 7.68 -20.78
N VAL A 21 -17.65 7.28 -19.54
CA VAL A 21 -16.68 7.26 -18.44
C VAL A 21 -16.67 5.92 -17.72
N ALA A 22 -15.56 5.59 -17.08
CA ALA A 22 -15.41 4.45 -16.18
C ALA A 22 -15.02 4.94 -14.78
N LEU A 23 -15.43 4.22 -13.75
CA LEU A 23 -15.13 4.50 -12.35
C LEU A 23 -14.61 3.23 -11.68
N ASN A 24 -13.54 3.35 -10.88
CA ASN A 24 -13.07 2.28 -10.01
C ASN A 24 -12.58 2.83 -8.66
N GLY A 25 -12.38 1.93 -7.71
CA GLY A 25 -11.86 2.25 -6.39
C GLY A 25 -11.90 1.02 -5.49
N PRO A 26 -11.44 1.14 -4.24
CA PRO A 26 -11.33 0.01 -3.34
C PRO A 26 -12.70 -0.61 -3.01
N ASP A 27 -12.71 -1.92 -2.79
CA ASP A 27 -13.92 -2.74 -2.58
C ASP A 27 -14.88 -2.12 -1.55
N GLY A 28 -14.34 -1.56 -0.47
CA GLY A 28 -15.11 -0.96 0.63
C GLY A 28 -15.95 0.26 0.24
N ILE A 29 -15.71 0.88 -0.92
CA ILE A 29 -16.47 2.06 -1.39
C ILE A 29 -17.17 1.83 -2.73
N ILE A 30 -17.12 0.61 -3.30
CA ILE A 30 -17.80 0.27 -4.56
C ILE A 30 -19.30 0.65 -4.54
N PRO A 31 -20.07 0.42 -3.45
CA PRO A 31 -21.46 0.86 -3.40
C PRO A 31 -21.63 2.38 -3.63
N LYS A 32 -20.76 3.21 -3.06
CA LYS A 32 -20.78 4.66 -3.26
C LYS A 32 -20.38 5.05 -4.68
N ILE A 33 -19.38 4.35 -5.24
CA ILE A 33 -18.97 4.54 -6.64
C ILE A 33 -20.13 4.20 -7.59
N GLN A 34 -20.90 3.15 -7.30
CA GLN A 34 -22.09 2.79 -8.08
C GLN A 34 -23.17 3.87 -8.03
N GLU A 35 -23.40 4.47 -6.86
CA GLU A 35 -24.30 5.61 -6.75
C GLU A 35 -23.79 6.82 -7.55
N THR A 36 -22.49 7.13 -7.48
CA THR A 36 -21.87 8.20 -8.29
C THR A 36 -22.05 7.95 -9.78
N ALA A 37 -21.82 6.71 -10.26
CA ALA A 37 -22.05 6.33 -11.65
C ALA A 37 -23.52 6.54 -12.07
N SER A 38 -24.46 6.19 -11.19
CA SER A 38 -25.90 6.41 -11.41
C SER A 38 -26.24 7.90 -11.51
N ARG A 39 -25.61 8.74 -10.67
CA ARG A 39 -25.74 10.21 -10.72
C ARG A 39 -25.16 10.78 -12.01
N ILE A 40 -24.02 10.29 -12.49
CA ILE A 40 -23.43 10.70 -13.78
C ILE A 40 -24.38 10.38 -14.93
N MET A 41 -24.90 9.15 -15.01
CA MET A 41 -25.84 8.77 -16.07
C MET A 41 -27.09 9.65 -16.07
N THR A 42 -27.63 9.96 -14.88
CA THR A 42 -28.83 10.79 -14.74
C THR A 42 -28.58 12.26 -15.12
N ARG A 43 -27.45 12.85 -14.71
CA ARG A 43 -27.17 14.28 -14.88
C ARG A 43 -26.52 14.61 -16.21
N SER A 44 -25.61 13.77 -16.69
CA SER A 44 -24.79 14.02 -17.87
C SER A 44 -25.29 13.27 -19.11
N GLY A 45 -26.19 12.30 -18.95
CA GLY A 45 -26.77 11.55 -20.07
C GLY A 45 -25.78 10.63 -20.81
N ILE A 46 -24.60 10.39 -20.24
CA ILE A 46 -23.55 9.54 -20.82
C ILE A 46 -23.44 8.22 -20.05
N PRO A 47 -23.01 7.11 -20.68
CA PRO A 47 -22.70 5.87 -19.98
C PRO A 47 -21.60 6.06 -18.94
N ALA A 48 -21.83 5.53 -17.74
CA ALA A 48 -20.85 5.48 -16.66
C ALA A 48 -20.69 4.03 -16.18
N TYR A 49 -19.53 3.44 -16.45
CA TYR A 49 -19.24 2.04 -16.11
C TYR A 49 -18.58 1.95 -14.73
N VAL A 50 -19.05 1.03 -13.88
CA VAL A 50 -18.35 0.68 -12.63
C VAL A 50 -17.44 -0.52 -12.91
N LEU A 51 -16.13 -0.32 -12.84
CA LEU A 51 -15.15 -1.40 -12.88
C LEU A 51 -15.06 -2.01 -11.48
N ALA A 52 -15.80 -3.11 -11.28
CA ALA A 52 -15.94 -3.79 -9.99
C ALA A 52 -14.89 -4.87 -9.72
N ASP A 53 -13.86 -4.98 -10.57
CA ASP A 53 -12.68 -5.79 -10.27
C ASP A 53 -11.91 -5.19 -9.08
N SER A 54 -11.18 -6.04 -8.36
CA SER A 54 -10.36 -5.63 -7.21
C SER A 54 -9.47 -4.44 -7.56
N CYS A 55 -9.36 -3.49 -6.64
CA CYS A 55 -8.54 -2.30 -6.80
C CYS A 55 -7.82 -1.99 -5.49
N PHE A 56 -6.52 -2.32 -5.41
CA PHE A 56 -5.74 -2.22 -4.18
C PHE A 56 -5.03 -0.88 -3.96
N GLY A 57 -4.96 -0.02 -4.97
CA GLY A 57 -4.22 1.24 -4.92
C GLY A 57 -4.01 1.86 -6.30
N THR A 58 -3.23 2.94 -6.37
CA THR A 58 -2.73 3.50 -7.65
C THR A 58 -1.84 2.53 -8.42
N CYS A 59 -1.42 1.42 -7.80
CA CYS A 59 -0.70 0.33 -8.46
C CYS A 59 -1.60 -0.62 -9.26
N ASP A 60 -2.92 -0.48 -9.15
CA ASP A 60 -3.95 -1.34 -9.72
C ASP A 60 -5.09 -0.49 -10.30
N LEU A 61 -4.77 0.23 -11.37
CA LEU A 61 -5.64 1.29 -11.88
C LEU A 61 -6.90 0.76 -12.57
N ASN A 62 -6.95 -0.51 -12.96
CA ASN A 62 -7.95 -1.06 -13.89
C ASN A 62 -7.99 -0.31 -15.23
N SER A 63 -6.86 0.26 -15.68
CA SER A 63 -6.80 1.07 -16.90
C SER A 63 -7.10 0.24 -18.15
N ASN A 64 -6.74 -1.04 -18.14
CA ASN A 64 -7.08 -1.97 -19.22
C ASN A 64 -8.60 -2.18 -19.35
N GLY A 65 -9.33 -2.26 -18.23
CA GLY A 65 -10.79 -2.37 -18.24
C GLY A 65 -11.45 -1.16 -18.90
N ALA A 66 -11.03 0.04 -18.50
CA ALA A 66 -11.49 1.29 -19.11
C ALA A 66 -11.19 1.34 -20.62
N LYS A 67 -9.99 0.92 -21.03
CA LYS A 67 -9.59 0.86 -22.43
C LYS A 67 -10.44 -0.10 -23.25
N VAL A 68 -10.74 -1.29 -22.75
CA VAL A 68 -11.59 -2.29 -23.44
C VAL A 68 -13.01 -1.78 -23.63
N LEU A 69 -13.55 -1.04 -22.66
CA LEU A 69 -14.86 -0.40 -22.75
C LEU A 69 -14.89 0.80 -23.70
N GLY A 70 -13.74 1.32 -24.12
CA GLY A 70 -13.65 2.57 -24.86
C GLY A 70 -14.07 3.79 -24.03
N ALA A 71 -13.94 3.72 -22.69
CA ALA A 71 -14.20 4.86 -21.82
C ALA A 71 -13.13 5.94 -22.02
N GLU A 72 -13.55 7.19 -22.24
CA GLU A 72 -12.62 8.29 -22.53
C GLU A 72 -11.99 8.86 -21.26
N ILE A 73 -12.65 8.68 -20.11
CA ILE A 73 -12.13 9.03 -18.79
C ILE A 73 -12.32 7.86 -17.84
N LEU A 74 -11.27 7.54 -17.08
CA LEU A 74 -11.31 6.66 -15.92
C LEU A 74 -11.16 7.51 -14.65
N PHE A 75 -12.19 7.55 -13.82
CA PHE A 75 -12.15 8.12 -12.48
C PHE A 75 -11.69 7.06 -11.48
N HIS A 76 -10.46 7.19 -10.98
CA HIS A 76 -9.90 6.32 -9.95
C HIS A 76 -10.07 6.95 -8.57
N ILE A 77 -10.87 6.33 -7.72
CA ILE A 77 -11.41 6.95 -6.51
C ILE A 77 -10.77 6.35 -5.25
N GLY A 78 -10.34 7.20 -4.32
CA GLY A 78 -9.96 6.83 -2.94
C GLY A 78 -8.47 6.56 -2.69
N HIS A 79 -7.64 6.60 -3.73
CA HIS A 79 -6.17 6.47 -3.62
C HIS A 79 -5.48 7.81 -3.93
N THR A 80 -5.73 8.80 -3.08
CA THR A 80 -5.11 10.14 -3.17
C THR A 80 -3.59 10.05 -3.10
N ILE A 81 -2.91 10.75 -4.00
CA ILE A 81 -1.44 10.85 -4.10
C ILE A 81 -1.05 12.30 -4.42
N ASN A 82 0.24 12.59 -4.56
CA ASN A 82 0.76 13.92 -4.91
C ASN A 82 0.55 14.32 -6.40
N SER A 83 -0.30 13.59 -7.11
CA SER A 83 -0.73 13.85 -8.49
C SER A 83 -2.25 13.78 -8.57
N THR A 84 -2.83 14.44 -9.57
CA THR A 84 -4.27 14.44 -9.82
C THR A 84 -4.68 13.56 -10.99
N SER A 85 -3.71 13.00 -11.73
CA SER A 85 -3.96 12.18 -12.91
C SER A 85 -2.80 11.23 -13.25
N PHE A 86 -3.10 10.21 -14.05
CA PHE A 86 -2.11 9.37 -14.73
C PHE A 86 -2.34 9.41 -16.24
N GLY A 87 -1.38 10.01 -16.96
CA GLY A 87 -1.59 10.34 -18.36
C GLY A 87 -2.80 11.26 -18.55
N ASP A 88 -3.38 11.26 -19.74
CA ASP A 88 -4.46 12.22 -20.05
C ASP A 88 -5.82 11.75 -19.51
N ASN A 89 -6.07 10.43 -19.47
CA ASN A 89 -7.43 9.91 -19.35
C ASN A 89 -7.76 9.30 -17.97
N ILE A 90 -6.80 9.18 -17.06
CA ILE A 90 -7.03 8.64 -15.72
C ILE A 90 -7.00 9.81 -14.73
N ILE A 91 -8.14 10.10 -14.11
CA ILE A 91 -8.30 11.20 -13.16
C ILE A 91 -8.45 10.62 -11.76
N LEU A 92 -7.62 11.09 -10.84
CA LEU A 92 -7.66 10.68 -9.45
C LEU A 92 -8.67 11.52 -8.69
N ILE A 93 -9.60 10.87 -8.02
CA ILE A 93 -10.66 11.50 -7.24
C ILE A 93 -10.46 11.15 -5.78
N ASP A 94 -10.41 12.18 -4.94
CA ASP A 94 -10.23 12.00 -3.52
C ASP A 94 -11.48 11.37 -2.90
N ALA A 95 -11.25 10.43 -1.99
CA ALA A 95 -12.27 9.95 -1.08
C ALA A 95 -11.70 9.99 0.33
N PHE A 96 -12.28 10.82 1.19
CA PHE A 96 -11.79 11.09 2.53
C PHE A 96 -12.79 10.67 3.59
N ASP A 97 -12.32 10.36 4.79
CA ASP A 97 -13.16 9.98 5.91
C ASP A 97 -13.45 11.18 6.82
N ASP A 98 -14.71 11.58 6.95
CA ASP A 98 -15.11 12.75 7.77
C ASP A 98 -15.06 12.54 9.30
N MET A 99 -14.52 11.41 9.76
CA MET A 99 -14.34 11.12 11.18
C MET A 99 -13.26 11.97 11.82
N SER A 100 -13.59 12.66 12.92
CA SER A 100 -12.61 13.47 13.62
C SER A 100 -11.75 12.67 14.59
N PHE A 101 -10.45 12.98 14.61
CA PHE A 101 -9.47 12.40 15.53
C PHE A 101 -9.35 13.16 16.86
N GLU A 102 -10.10 14.24 17.08
CA GLU A 102 -9.83 15.19 18.17
C GLU A 102 -9.78 14.55 19.57
N ASN A 103 -10.76 13.71 19.90
CA ASN A 103 -10.84 13.08 21.21
C ASN A 103 -9.66 12.10 21.44
N ILE A 104 -9.38 11.25 20.45
CA ILE A 104 -8.33 10.24 20.56
C ILE A 104 -6.93 10.86 20.49
N ALA A 105 -6.77 11.92 19.70
CA ALA A 105 -5.53 12.68 19.60
C ALA A 105 -5.16 13.31 20.95
N ARG A 106 -6.11 13.93 21.66
CA ARG A 106 -5.85 14.47 23.01
C ARG A 106 -5.42 13.40 24.00
N LYS A 107 -6.11 12.25 24.01
CA LYS A 107 -5.74 11.12 24.87
C LYS A 107 -4.32 10.62 24.56
N CYS A 108 -4.00 10.42 23.29
CA CYS A 108 -2.67 9.99 22.89
C CYS A 108 -1.61 11.04 23.23
N ALA A 109 -1.94 12.33 23.13
CA ALA A 109 -1.00 13.42 23.40
C ALA A 109 -0.53 13.42 24.85
N GLU A 110 -1.44 13.18 25.79
CA GLU A 110 -1.10 13.03 27.21
C GLU A 110 -0.15 11.85 27.46
N GLU A 111 -0.34 10.72 26.77
CA GLU A 111 0.54 9.53 26.87
C GLU A 111 1.91 9.74 26.19
N MET A 112 2.01 10.70 25.28
CA MET A 112 3.20 11.04 24.50
C MET A 112 3.84 12.37 24.90
N LYS A 113 3.41 12.96 26.02
CA LYS A 113 3.90 14.25 26.50
C LYS A 113 5.43 14.28 26.58
N GLU A 114 6.03 15.39 26.16
CA GLU A 114 7.47 15.62 26.09
C GLU A 114 8.24 14.73 25.08
N LYS A 115 7.56 13.83 24.36
CA LYS A 115 8.20 13.02 23.32
C LYS A 115 8.24 13.73 21.97
N THR A 116 9.15 13.28 21.11
CA THR A 116 9.16 13.60 19.69
C THR A 116 8.62 12.45 18.86
N VAL A 117 7.53 12.66 18.11
CA VAL A 117 6.84 11.61 17.34
C VAL A 117 6.77 11.93 15.85
N SER A 118 6.80 10.88 15.01
CA SER A 118 6.44 10.99 13.60
C SER A 118 4.93 10.82 13.44
N LEU A 119 4.26 11.79 12.81
CA LEU A 119 2.83 11.72 12.51
C LEU A 119 2.62 11.35 11.04
N VAL A 120 1.84 10.30 10.82
CA VAL A 120 1.70 9.64 9.52
C VAL A 120 0.30 9.06 9.34
N THR A 121 -0.16 8.90 8.10
CA THR A 121 -1.47 8.29 7.78
C THR A 121 -1.51 7.72 6.35
N ASP A 122 -2.65 7.16 5.95
CA ASP A 122 -2.97 6.76 4.58
C ASP A 122 -3.78 7.87 3.85
N SER A 123 -4.27 7.59 2.63
CA SER A 123 -4.94 8.62 1.81
C SER A 123 -6.18 9.23 2.47
N GLN A 124 -6.95 8.47 3.24
CA GLN A 124 -8.30 8.86 3.65
C GLN A 124 -8.33 9.89 4.77
N HIS A 125 -7.27 9.94 5.59
CA HIS A 125 -7.17 10.84 6.73
C HIS A 125 -6.09 11.92 6.59
N LEU A 126 -5.50 12.10 5.40
CA LEU A 126 -4.52 13.16 5.12
C LEU A 126 -4.97 14.55 5.59
N HIS A 127 -6.26 14.86 5.42
CA HIS A 127 -6.84 16.15 5.79
C HIS A 127 -6.88 16.40 7.31
N GLU A 128 -6.74 15.38 8.16
CA GLU A 128 -6.73 15.51 9.62
C GLU A 128 -5.32 15.69 10.21
N ILE A 129 -4.25 15.51 9.41
CA ILE A 129 -2.85 15.58 9.89
C ILE A 129 -2.58 16.90 10.63
N ASP A 130 -2.90 18.05 10.00
CA ASP A 130 -2.59 19.35 10.57
C ASP A 130 -3.37 19.62 11.87
N LYS A 131 -4.63 19.16 11.92
CA LYS A 131 -5.47 19.28 13.11
C LYS A 131 -4.88 18.45 14.26
N VAL A 132 -4.51 17.20 13.99
CA VAL A 132 -3.94 16.30 15.01
C VAL A 132 -2.55 16.77 15.45
N LYS A 133 -1.72 17.24 14.52
CA LYS A 133 -0.44 17.86 14.84
C LYS A 133 -0.61 19.00 15.84
N LYS A 134 -1.54 19.92 15.59
CA LYS A 134 -1.79 21.06 16.47
C LYS A 134 -2.19 20.59 17.88
N ILE A 135 -3.08 19.61 17.97
CA ILE A 135 -3.50 19.02 19.26
C ILE A 135 -2.28 18.44 20.00
N PHE A 136 -1.42 17.68 19.33
CA PHE A 136 -0.21 17.14 19.93
C PHE A 136 0.75 18.23 20.43
N GLU A 137 1.01 19.25 19.61
CA GLU A 137 1.90 20.36 19.96
C GLU A 137 1.36 21.19 21.15
N GLU A 138 0.05 21.44 21.22
CA GLU A 138 -0.61 22.11 22.35
C GLU A 138 -0.50 21.33 23.68
N ASN A 139 -0.31 20.01 23.61
CA ASN A 139 -0.16 19.12 24.77
C ASN A 139 1.31 18.75 25.04
N GLY A 140 2.26 19.47 24.45
CA GLY A 140 3.68 19.33 24.75
C GLY A 140 4.38 18.17 24.03
N VAL A 141 3.83 17.66 22.93
CA VAL A 141 4.47 16.67 22.06
C VAL A 141 5.14 17.38 20.88
N THR A 142 6.39 17.05 20.56
CA THR A 142 7.04 17.55 19.35
C THR A 142 6.66 16.67 18.15
N VAL A 143 6.00 17.23 17.14
CA VAL A 143 5.54 16.46 15.99
C VAL A 143 6.46 16.67 14.78
N LYS A 144 6.85 15.58 14.13
CA LYS A 144 7.53 15.56 12.83
C LYS A 144 6.60 14.97 11.77
N ILE A 145 6.50 15.65 10.63
CA ILE A 145 5.83 15.14 9.43
C ILE A 145 6.91 14.97 8.37
N GLY A 146 7.22 13.74 8.00
CA GLY A 146 8.21 13.46 6.96
C GLY A 146 7.71 13.85 5.57
N LYS A 147 8.63 14.15 4.67
CA LYS A 147 8.35 14.53 3.30
C LYS A 147 7.96 13.33 2.44
N GLY A 148 6.93 13.56 1.64
CA GLY A 148 6.54 12.65 0.58
C GLY A 148 7.67 12.46 -0.44
N LYS A 149 7.72 11.27 -1.02
CA LYS A 149 8.60 10.95 -2.15
C LYS A 149 7.88 9.99 -3.09
N GLY A 150 8.21 10.04 -4.37
CA GLY A 150 7.51 9.24 -5.38
C GLY A 150 6.08 9.78 -5.54
N GLN A 151 5.08 8.94 -5.26
CA GLN A 151 3.66 9.33 -5.30
C GLN A 151 3.14 9.86 -3.96
N LEU A 152 3.86 9.65 -2.86
CA LEU A 152 3.36 10.00 -1.53
C LEU A 152 3.33 11.52 -1.31
N ASN A 153 2.29 11.99 -0.62
CA ASN A 153 2.25 13.29 0.03
C ASN A 153 3.07 13.30 1.34
N ASP A 154 3.28 14.47 1.92
CA ASP A 154 3.89 14.62 3.25
C ASP A 154 3.03 13.88 4.30
N GLY A 155 3.69 13.11 5.17
CA GLY A 155 3.01 12.30 6.19
C GLY A 155 2.21 11.12 5.65
N GLN A 156 2.27 10.81 4.35
CA GLN A 156 1.53 9.69 3.76
C GLN A 156 2.38 8.42 3.67
N VAL A 157 1.79 7.25 3.93
CA VAL A 157 2.43 5.96 3.61
C VAL A 157 1.52 5.09 2.75
N PHE A 158 2.15 4.17 2.03
CA PHE A 158 1.47 3.02 1.42
C PHE A 158 1.83 1.74 2.18
N GLY A 159 1.27 0.61 1.74
CA GLY A 159 1.71 -0.71 2.18
C GLY A 159 3.10 -1.10 1.68
N CYS A 160 3.66 -0.41 0.68
CA CYS A 160 4.94 -0.75 0.03
C CYS A 160 6.00 0.37 0.09
N GLU A 161 5.62 1.60 0.44
CA GLU A 161 6.50 2.77 0.48
C GLU A 161 6.32 3.53 1.81
N PHE A 162 7.44 3.80 2.48
CA PHE A 162 7.53 4.32 3.84
C PHE A 162 8.45 5.57 3.91
N TYR A 163 8.53 6.34 2.83
CA TYR A 163 9.49 7.45 2.72
C TYR A 163 9.36 8.51 3.82
N PRO A 164 8.15 9.00 4.18
CA PRO A 164 8.02 10.00 5.24
C PRO A 164 8.55 9.53 6.60
N VAL A 165 8.21 8.32 7.02
CA VAL A 165 8.66 7.80 8.32
C VAL A 165 10.17 7.52 8.32
N ALA A 166 10.73 7.12 7.17
CA ALA A 166 12.17 6.92 7.02
C ALA A 166 12.98 8.22 7.12
N GLU A 167 12.43 9.36 6.71
CA GLU A 167 13.08 10.68 6.90
C GLU A 167 13.11 11.09 8.38
N THR A 168 12.06 10.76 9.13
CA THR A 168 11.95 11.18 10.54
C THR A 168 12.59 10.20 11.52
N LYS A 169 12.89 8.96 11.11
CA LYS A 169 13.21 7.85 12.02
C LYS A 169 14.35 8.13 13.00
N ASP A 170 15.36 8.90 12.60
CA ASP A 170 16.57 9.12 13.41
C ASP A 170 16.41 10.27 14.43
N VAL A 171 15.27 10.97 14.40
CA VAL A 171 15.00 12.15 15.27
C VAL A 171 13.68 12.04 16.04
N VAL A 172 13.01 10.89 15.97
CA VAL A 172 11.74 10.62 16.67
C VAL A 172 11.89 9.40 17.57
N GLU A 173 11.07 9.32 18.61
CA GLU A 173 11.04 8.20 19.56
C GLU A 173 9.98 7.16 19.20
N ALA A 174 8.94 7.56 18.47
CA ALA A 174 7.85 6.69 18.04
C ALA A 174 7.16 7.21 16.77
N ASN A 175 6.44 6.32 16.09
CA ASN A 175 5.52 6.67 15.01
C ASN A 175 4.07 6.64 15.52
N VAL A 176 3.25 7.56 15.02
CA VAL A 176 1.83 7.67 15.28
C VAL A 176 1.10 7.64 13.94
N PHE A 177 0.38 6.56 13.68
CA PHE A 177 -0.43 6.34 12.49
C PHE A 177 -1.89 6.71 12.75
N LEU A 178 -2.43 7.66 11.99
CA LEU A 178 -3.85 8.00 12.01
C LEU A 178 -4.64 7.04 11.13
N GLY A 179 -5.59 6.31 11.73
CA GLY A 179 -6.48 5.39 11.03
C GLY A 179 -6.67 4.09 11.79
N GLN A 180 -7.24 3.08 11.13
CA GLN A 180 -7.56 1.80 11.79
C GLN A 180 -6.61 0.66 11.39
N SER A 181 -5.81 0.90 10.35
CA SER A 181 -5.06 -0.15 9.66
C SER A 181 -3.80 -0.57 10.43
N ASN A 182 -3.89 -1.69 11.15
CA ASN A 182 -2.71 -2.41 11.66
C ASN A 182 -1.76 -2.84 10.53
N PHE A 183 -2.27 -3.00 9.31
CA PHE A 183 -1.50 -3.34 8.12
C PHE A 183 -0.43 -2.28 7.81
N HIS A 184 -0.82 -1.02 7.63
CA HIS A 184 0.08 0.11 7.41
C HIS A 184 1.01 0.33 8.61
N ALA A 185 0.44 0.38 9.81
CA ALA A 185 1.20 0.63 11.04
C ALA A 185 2.27 -0.45 11.31
N ALA A 186 1.99 -1.73 11.03
CA ALA A 186 2.99 -2.77 11.14
C ALA A 186 4.11 -2.63 10.10
N GLY A 187 3.78 -2.19 8.87
CA GLY A 187 4.76 -1.87 7.84
C GLY A 187 5.68 -0.72 8.27
N ILE A 188 5.12 0.34 8.84
CA ILE A 188 5.87 1.45 9.44
C ILE A 188 6.84 0.92 10.50
N ALA A 189 6.34 0.17 11.48
CA ALA A 189 7.16 -0.41 12.55
C ALA A 189 8.28 -1.30 12.02
N LEU A 190 8.02 -2.12 11.00
CA LEU A 190 9.02 -2.97 10.34
C LEU A 190 10.07 -2.15 9.59
N SER A 191 9.66 -1.04 8.97
CA SER A 191 10.54 -0.19 8.15
C SER A 191 11.45 0.73 8.97
N THR A 192 11.03 1.12 10.17
CA THR A 192 11.80 2.03 11.04
C THR A 192 12.39 1.35 12.26
N ASN A 193 11.90 0.17 12.64
CA ASN A 193 12.22 -0.51 13.90
C ASN A 193 11.97 0.36 15.16
N LEU A 194 10.92 1.19 15.11
CA LEU A 194 10.50 2.06 16.21
C LEU A 194 9.14 1.66 16.76
N PRO A 195 8.84 1.97 18.04
CA PRO A 195 7.49 1.88 18.57
C PRO A 195 6.50 2.59 17.65
N THR A 196 5.39 1.91 17.34
CA THR A 196 4.40 2.46 16.42
C THR A 196 3.00 2.27 16.99
N TYR A 197 2.26 3.37 17.02
CA TYR A 197 0.92 3.47 17.60
C TYR A 197 -0.10 3.77 16.51
N VAL A 198 -1.26 3.14 16.60
CA VAL A 198 -2.44 3.40 15.76
C VAL A 198 -3.42 4.22 16.58
N LEU A 199 -3.85 5.35 16.04
CA LEU A 199 -4.93 6.17 16.58
C LEU A 199 -6.20 5.84 15.83
N ASP A 200 -7.09 5.09 16.47
CA ASP A 200 -8.36 4.69 15.88
C ASP A 200 -9.48 5.66 16.31
N PRO A 201 -10.02 6.48 15.38
CA PRO A 201 -11.03 7.48 15.72
C PRO A 201 -12.42 6.87 15.95
N TYR A 202 -12.66 5.63 15.48
CA TYR A 202 -13.96 4.97 15.59
C TYR A 202 -14.13 4.28 16.94
N PHE A 203 -13.09 3.55 17.37
CA PHE A 203 -13.08 2.89 18.68
C PHE A 203 -12.53 3.79 19.79
N ASN A 204 -12.05 4.99 19.44
CA ASN A 204 -11.42 5.93 20.35
C ASN A 204 -10.29 5.26 21.16
N GLU A 205 -9.43 4.54 20.44
CA GLU A 205 -8.41 3.65 20.98
C GLU A 205 -7.02 4.00 20.44
N VAL A 206 -6.01 3.94 21.31
CA VAL A 206 -4.59 3.96 20.92
C VAL A 206 -4.07 2.53 21.05
N ARG A 207 -3.57 1.96 19.94
CA ARG A 207 -3.04 0.59 19.91
C ARG A 207 -1.57 0.60 19.54
N GLU A 208 -0.73 -0.08 20.31
CA GLU A 208 0.66 -0.32 19.92
C GLU A 208 0.75 -1.57 19.02
N VAL A 209 1.38 -1.47 17.85
CA VAL A 209 1.50 -2.58 16.89
C VAL A 209 2.89 -3.21 16.84
N THR A 210 3.82 -2.78 17.68
CA THR A 210 5.23 -3.24 17.66
C THR A 210 5.36 -4.75 17.84
N GLU A 211 4.60 -5.35 18.77
CA GLU A 211 4.64 -6.81 18.97
C GLU A 211 4.07 -7.57 17.77
N PHE A 212 3.01 -7.04 17.18
CA PHE A 212 2.41 -7.59 15.96
C PHE A 212 3.39 -7.52 14.79
N ALA A 213 4.08 -6.39 14.60
CA ALA A 213 5.14 -6.22 13.60
C ALA A 213 6.29 -7.22 13.82
N ARG A 214 6.75 -7.41 15.06
CA ARG A 214 7.79 -8.41 15.39
C ARG A 214 7.36 -9.84 15.06
N LYS A 215 6.08 -10.19 15.24
CA LYS A 215 5.54 -11.50 14.81
C LYS A 215 5.61 -11.66 13.29
N LEU A 216 5.25 -10.63 12.53
CA LEU A 216 5.39 -10.63 11.06
C LEU A 216 6.86 -10.75 10.63
N GLN A 217 7.78 -10.05 11.29
CA GLN A 217 9.22 -10.14 11.01
C GLN A 217 9.75 -11.56 11.20
N ARG A 218 9.41 -12.21 12.32
CA ARG A 218 9.80 -13.60 12.60
C ARG A 218 9.25 -14.56 11.55
N LYS A 219 7.99 -14.38 11.14
CA LYS A 219 7.38 -15.16 10.06
C LYS A 219 8.13 -14.96 8.74
N ALA A 220 8.45 -13.72 8.38
CA ALA A 220 9.17 -13.40 7.16
C ALA A 220 10.58 -14.03 7.14
N ILE A 221 11.31 -13.94 8.25
CA ILE A 221 12.62 -14.59 8.47
C ILE A 221 12.53 -16.11 8.30
N LEU A 222 11.54 -16.74 8.95
CA LEU A 222 11.34 -18.19 8.84
C LEU A 222 11.06 -18.61 7.40
N THR A 223 10.26 -17.84 6.66
CA THR A 223 9.97 -18.11 5.25
C THR A 223 11.23 -18.01 4.38
N VAL A 224 12.12 -17.05 4.65
CA VAL A 224 13.42 -16.94 3.96
C VAL A 224 14.28 -18.18 4.20
N TYR A 225 14.41 -18.63 5.45
CA TYR A 225 15.17 -19.85 5.76
C TYR A 225 14.58 -21.10 5.12
N LYS A 226 13.26 -21.27 5.15
CA LYS A 226 12.60 -22.38 4.44
C LYS A 226 12.87 -22.36 2.94
N ALA A 227 12.90 -21.17 2.33
CA ALA A 227 13.21 -21.02 0.91
C ALA A 227 14.69 -21.28 0.59
N ALA A 228 15.61 -21.17 1.55
CA ALA A 228 17.04 -21.44 1.33
C ALA A 228 17.31 -22.92 1.00
N GLU A 229 16.44 -23.83 1.44
CA GLU A 229 16.50 -25.27 1.14
C GLU A 229 15.92 -25.64 -0.23
N ALA A 230 15.29 -24.69 -0.94
CA ALA A 230 14.66 -24.94 -2.23
C ALA A 230 15.70 -25.15 -3.34
N GLU A 231 15.41 -26.08 -4.26
CA GLU A 231 16.22 -26.34 -5.46
C GLU A 231 15.58 -25.73 -6.72
N THR A 232 14.25 -25.64 -6.74
CA THR A 232 13.48 -25.06 -7.85
C THR A 232 12.64 -23.87 -7.39
N PHE A 233 12.84 -22.72 -8.04
CA PHE A 233 12.13 -21.48 -7.76
C PHE A 233 11.14 -21.11 -8.87
N GLY A 234 9.95 -20.67 -8.47
CA GLY A 234 9.00 -20.00 -9.34
C GLY A 234 9.07 -18.48 -9.12
N ILE A 235 9.48 -17.71 -10.12
CA ILE A 235 9.48 -16.24 -10.03
C ILE A 235 8.21 -15.71 -10.71
N ILE A 236 7.35 -15.07 -9.92
CA ILE A 236 6.08 -14.51 -10.35
C ILE A 236 6.28 -13.02 -10.64
N ILE A 237 5.90 -12.59 -11.84
CA ILE A 237 5.84 -11.20 -12.26
C ILE A 237 4.38 -10.73 -12.13
N GLY A 238 4.13 -9.71 -11.30
CA GLY A 238 2.81 -9.09 -11.17
C GLY A 238 2.42 -8.36 -12.46
N LEU A 239 1.17 -8.53 -12.91
CA LEU A 239 0.67 -7.89 -14.14
C LEU A 239 -0.09 -6.58 -13.92
N LYS A 240 -0.34 -6.19 -12.66
CA LYS A 240 -0.94 -4.89 -12.31
C LYS A 240 0.07 -3.76 -12.58
N GLU A 241 -0.41 -2.63 -13.10
CA GLU A 241 0.42 -1.61 -13.75
C GLU A 241 1.54 -1.07 -12.85
N GLY A 242 1.23 -0.71 -11.61
CA GLY A 242 2.22 -0.19 -10.66
C GLY A 242 2.96 -1.27 -9.85
N GLN A 243 2.67 -2.54 -10.09
CA GLN A 243 3.37 -3.68 -9.45
C GLN A 243 4.34 -4.38 -10.41
N PHE A 244 4.26 -4.08 -11.71
CA PHE A 244 5.04 -4.77 -12.73
C PHE A 244 6.52 -4.39 -12.68
N SER A 245 7.39 -5.38 -12.43
CA SER A 245 8.84 -5.20 -12.58
C SER A 245 9.52 -6.43 -13.21
N LYS A 246 9.55 -6.45 -14.54
CA LYS A 246 10.26 -7.49 -15.31
C LYS A 246 11.77 -7.48 -15.04
N VAL A 247 12.37 -6.31 -14.88
CA VAL A 247 13.82 -6.19 -14.67
C VAL A 247 14.24 -6.85 -13.35
N THR A 248 13.52 -6.57 -12.25
CA THR A 248 13.78 -7.19 -10.95
C THR A 248 13.59 -8.71 -10.99
N ALA A 249 12.51 -9.19 -11.63
CA ALA A 249 12.28 -10.63 -11.79
C ALA A 249 13.41 -11.34 -12.56
N LEU A 250 13.89 -10.74 -13.66
CA LEU A 250 15.00 -11.30 -14.44
C LEU A 250 16.34 -11.23 -13.69
N LYS A 251 16.54 -10.22 -12.84
CA LYS A 251 17.70 -10.15 -11.94
C LYS A 251 17.68 -11.32 -10.96
N PHE A 252 16.57 -11.57 -10.28
CA PHE A 252 16.45 -12.72 -9.37
C PHE A 252 16.66 -14.05 -10.09
N ARG A 253 16.11 -14.21 -11.30
CA ARG A 253 16.35 -15.40 -12.12
C ARG A 253 17.85 -15.65 -12.31
N LYS A 254 18.57 -14.63 -12.80
CA LYS A 254 20.01 -14.73 -13.08
C LYS A 254 20.82 -15.06 -11.83
N GLU A 255 20.51 -14.41 -10.71
CA GLU A 255 21.20 -14.64 -9.43
C GLU A 255 21.02 -16.08 -8.93
N LEU A 256 19.79 -16.60 -8.96
CA LEU A 256 19.48 -17.97 -8.54
C LEU A 256 20.10 -19.01 -9.48
N GLU A 257 20.01 -18.80 -10.80
CA GLU A 257 20.63 -19.68 -11.81
C GLU A 257 22.16 -19.75 -11.63
N ASN A 258 22.82 -18.61 -11.36
CA ASN A 258 24.25 -18.56 -11.07
C ASN A 258 24.64 -19.33 -9.79
N MET A 259 23.70 -19.49 -8.85
CA MET A 259 23.87 -20.29 -7.63
C MET A 259 23.46 -21.76 -7.82
N GLY A 260 23.22 -22.19 -9.06
CA GLY A 260 22.87 -23.57 -9.41
C GLY A 260 21.41 -23.94 -9.19
N LYS A 261 20.53 -22.97 -8.89
CA LYS A 261 19.10 -23.21 -8.69
C LYS A 261 18.36 -23.25 -10.03
N LYS A 262 17.30 -24.05 -10.11
CA LYS A 262 16.40 -24.09 -11.26
C LYS A 262 15.34 -23.00 -11.13
N VAL A 263 15.02 -22.30 -12.20
CA VAL A 263 14.04 -21.21 -12.16
C VAL A 263 13.01 -21.31 -13.28
N GLN A 264 11.74 -21.12 -12.94
CA GLN A 264 10.65 -20.93 -13.90
C GLN A 264 9.99 -19.56 -13.67
N LEU A 265 9.69 -18.85 -14.76
CA LEU A 265 9.00 -17.56 -14.72
C LEU A 265 7.48 -17.76 -14.87
N PHE A 266 6.70 -16.99 -14.10
CA PHE A 266 5.25 -16.92 -14.15
C PHE A 266 4.81 -15.46 -14.24
N ALA A 267 3.66 -15.21 -14.85
CA ALA A 267 3.02 -13.90 -14.89
C ALA A 267 1.58 -14.03 -14.38
N ILE A 268 1.21 -13.27 -13.35
CA ILE A 268 -0.07 -13.41 -12.66
C ILE A 268 -0.59 -12.02 -12.28
N THR A 269 -1.86 -11.75 -12.57
CA THR A 269 -2.54 -10.50 -12.15
C THR A 269 -2.85 -10.53 -10.66
N ASP A 270 -3.67 -11.49 -10.22
CA ASP A 270 -4.02 -11.66 -8.80
C ASP A 270 -3.36 -12.92 -8.26
N ILE A 271 -2.39 -12.77 -7.37
CA ILE A 271 -1.64 -13.88 -6.79
C ILE A 271 -2.42 -14.44 -5.59
N SER A 272 -2.73 -15.73 -5.62
CA SER A 272 -3.40 -16.44 -4.52
C SER A 272 -2.81 -17.82 -4.33
N ASP A 273 -2.93 -18.38 -3.12
CA ASP A 273 -2.45 -19.73 -2.82
C ASP A 273 -3.11 -20.78 -3.72
N ASP A 274 -4.39 -20.62 -4.04
CA ASP A 274 -5.13 -21.50 -4.95
C ASP A 274 -4.52 -21.55 -6.35
N LYS A 275 -4.09 -20.40 -6.90
CA LYS A 275 -3.39 -20.38 -8.19
C LYS A 275 -2.02 -21.05 -8.08
N LEU A 276 -1.28 -20.81 -6.98
CA LEU A 276 0.06 -21.39 -6.80
C LEU A 276 0.03 -22.91 -6.60
N ARG A 277 -1.02 -23.48 -6.00
CA ARG A 277 -1.20 -24.94 -5.84
C ARG A 277 -1.27 -25.68 -7.18
N ASN A 278 -1.72 -25.01 -8.24
CA ASN A 278 -1.77 -25.58 -9.57
C ASN A 278 -0.38 -25.62 -10.26
N LEU A 279 0.61 -24.90 -9.72
CA LEU A 279 1.97 -24.83 -10.26
C LEU A 279 2.85 -25.93 -9.63
N LYS A 280 3.11 -26.98 -10.42
CA LYS A 280 3.85 -28.18 -9.98
C LYS A 280 5.36 -28.03 -10.18
N GLY A 281 6.14 -28.78 -9.41
CA GLY A 281 7.60 -28.83 -9.55
C GLY A 281 8.36 -27.62 -9.01
N ILE A 282 7.71 -26.74 -8.25
CA ILE A 282 8.32 -25.56 -7.62
C ILE A 282 8.43 -25.78 -6.11
N ASP A 283 9.59 -25.51 -5.50
CA ASP A 283 9.80 -25.67 -4.06
C ASP A 283 9.47 -24.38 -3.30
N ALA A 284 9.86 -23.24 -3.86
CA ALA A 284 9.58 -21.90 -3.31
C ALA A 284 9.26 -20.90 -4.43
N PHE A 285 8.49 -19.87 -4.09
CA PHE A 285 8.17 -18.78 -5.01
C PHE A 285 8.81 -17.46 -4.56
N ILE A 286 9.16 -16.63 -5.54
CA ILE A 286 9.46 -15.21 -5.35
C ILE A 286 8.42 -14.45 -6.15
N GLN A 287 7.68 -13.54 -5.52
CA GLN A 287 6.78 -12.63 -6.23
C GLN A 287 7.41 -11.24 -6.31
N VAL A 288 7.42 -10.71 -7.53
CA VAL A 288 7.80 -9.34 -7.87
C VAL A 288 6.52 -8.63 -8.29
N ALA A 289 5.72 -8.32 -7.28
CA ALA A 289 4.43 -7.64 -7.34
C ALA A 289 4.22 -6.90 -6.00
N CYS A 290 2.99 -6.80 -5.47
CA CYS A 290 2.77 -6.21 -4.15
C CYS A 290 3.51 -6.97 -3.03
N PRO A 291 4.40 -6.34 -2.25
CA PRO A 291 5.21 -7.02 -1.22
C PRO A 291 4.34 -7.60 -0.09
N ARG A 292 3.16 -7.02 0.12
CA ARG A 292 2.22 -7.37 1.18
C ARG A 292 1.56 -8.73 0.96
N ILE A 293 1.51 -9.20 -0.29
CA ILE A 293 1.02 -10.54 -0.62
C ILE A 293 1.78 -11.60 0.19
N SER A 294 3.10 -11.58 0.15
CA SER A 294 3.95 -12.56 0.84
C SER A 294 4.09 -12.32 2.34
N THR A 295 4.09 -11.05 2.75
CA THR A 295 4.31 -10.68 4.16
C THR A 295 3.10 -11.01 5.02
N ASP A 296 1.89 -10.73 4.52
CA ASP A 296 0.67 -10.83 5.33
C ASP A 296 -0.03 -12.18 5.19
N ASN A 297 -0.05 -12.76 3.99
CA ASN A 297 -0.82 -13.98 3.74
C ASN A 297 -0.07 -15.26 4.12
N HIS A 298 -0.81 -16.37 4.14
CA HIS A 298 -0.25 -17.70 4.30
C HIS A 298 -0.35 -18.46 2.98
N PHE A 299 0.71 -19.21 2.67
CA PHE A 299 0.81 -20.03 1.48
C PHE A 299 1.28 -21.43 1.85
N HIS A 300 0.89 -22.42 1.04
CA HIS A 300 1.29 -23.82 1.24
C HIS A 300 2.79 -24.07 1.04
N LYS A 301 3.46 -23.18 0.31
CA LYS A 301 4.91 -23.16 0.07
C LYS A 301 5.49 -21.80 0.46
N PRO A 302 6.80 -21.68 0.69
CA PRO A 302 7.44 -20.38 0.88
C PRO A 302 7.17 -19.47 -0.33
N VAL A 303 6.61 -18.29 -0.09
CA VAL A 303 6.45 -17.23 -1.08
C VAL A 303 7.14 -16.00 -0.52
N LEU A 304 8.14 -15.49 -1.25
CA LEU A 304 8.97 -14.36 -0.83
C LEU A 304 8.56 -13.10 -1.58
N SER A 305 8.47 -11.96 -0.90
CA SER A 305 8.46 -10.63 -1.53
C SER A 305 9.86 -10.21 -2.00
N THR A 306 9.98 -9.11 -2.74
CA THR A 306 11.29 -8.56 -3.17
C THR A 306 12.30 -8.41 -2.01
N PRO A 307 11.95 -7.84 -0.84
CA PRO A 307 12.89 -7.73 0.28
C PRO A 307 13.32 -9.09 0.84
N GLN A 308 12.37 -10.04 0.95
CA GLN A 308 12.67 -11.40 1.40
C GLN A 308 13.54 -12.17 0.39
N ALA A 309 13.35 -11.95 -0.91
CA ALA A 309 14.20 -12.53 -1.95
C ALA A 309 15.63 -11.96 -1.91
N ASN A 310 15.79 -10.66 -1.66
CA ASN A 310 17.11 -10.08 -1.41
C ASN A 310 17.77 -10.67 -0.16
N ALA A 311 17.00 -10.88 0.91
CA ALA A 311 17.48 -11.56 2.12
C ALA A 311 17.90 -13.02 1.84
N LEU A 312 17.12 -13.76 1.04
CA LEU A 312 17.47 -15.10 0.59
C LEU A 312 18.81 -15.11 -0.15
N LEU A 313 19.04 -14.18 -1.09
CA LEU A 313 20.31 -14.09 -1.81
C LEU A 313 21.50 -13.84 -0.87
N ARG A 314 21.33 -13.00 0.17
CA ARG A 314 22.35 -12.78 1.23
C ARG A 314 22.64 -14.08 1.96
N ILE A 315 21.61 -14.81 2.39
CA ILE A 315 21.77 -16.11 3.08
C ILE A 315 22.50 -17.14 2.20
N LEU A 316 22.13 -17.26 0.92
CA LEU A 316 22.79 -18.18 -0.02
C LEU A 316 24.27 -17.84 -0.23
N ARG A 317 24.66 -16.57 -0.07
CA ARG A 317 26.04 -16.09 -0.10
C ARG A 317 26.76 -16.16 1.24
N LYS A 318 26.11 -16.66 2.30
CA LYS A 318 26.60 -16.69 3.68
C LYS A 318 26.82 -15.28 4.29
N GLU A 319 26.00 -14.32 3.88
CA GLU A 319 25.97 -12.96 4.42
C GLU A 319 24.85 -12.84 5.48
N ASN A 320 24.99 -11.89 6.42
CA ASN A 320 23.90 -11.55 7.35
C ASN A 320 22.72 -10.98 6.55
N MET A 321 21.47 -11.23 6.96
CA MET A 321 20.24 -10.71 6.34
C MET A 321 19.50 -9.65 7.19
N GLU A 322 20.08 -9.18 8.30
CA GLU A 322 19.52 -8.16 9.18
C GLU A 322 19.09 -6.91 8.41
N GLY A 323 18.04 -6.27 8.93
CA GLY A 323 17.48 -5.02 8.40
C GLY A 323 16.81 -5.14 7.03
N PHE A 324 16.55 -6.34 6.50
CA PHE A 324 16.00 -6.46 5.13
C PHE A 324 14.59 -5.87 4.95
N LEU A 325 13.83 -5.69 6.03
CA LEU A 325 12.54 -4.96 6.04
C LEU A 325 12.67 -3.51 6.50
N GLU A 326 13.80 -3.13 7.10
CA GLU A 326 14.10 -1.79 7.62
C GLU A 326 14.58 -0.86 6.47
N ILE A 327 13.82 -0.87 5.38
CA ILE A 327 14.07 -0.09 4.16
C ILE A 327 12.80 0.69 3.78
N PRO A 328 12.95 1.87 3.15
CA PRO A 328 11.81 2.75 2.88
C PRO A 328 10.93 2.30 1.71
N HIS A 329 11.31 1.28 0.95
CA HIS A 329 10.57 0.83 -0.23
C HIS A 329 10.75 -0.69 -0.41
N TRP A 330 9.63 -1.41 -0.54
CA TRP A 330 9.57 -2.87 -0.60
C TRP A 330 9.26 -3.48 -2.00
N LEU A 331 9.13 -2.70 -3.09
CA LEU A 331 8.90 -3.25 -4.44
C LEU A 331 10.18 -3.69 -5.15
#